data_AF-A0A7V1HWH0-F1
#
_entry.id   AF-A0A7V1HWH0-F1
#
_cell.length_a   1.000
_cell.length_b   1.000
_cell.length_c   1.000
_cell.angle_alpha   90.00
_cell.angle_beta   90.00
_cell.angle_gamma   90.00
#
_symmetry.space_group_name_H-M   'P 1'
#
loop_
_entity.id
_entity.type
_entity.pdbx_description
1 polymer ?
#
loop_
_entity_poly.entity_id
_entity_poly.type
_entity_poly.pdbx_seq_one_letter_code
_entity_poly.pdbx_strand_id
1 'polypeptide(L)'
;MPYNINDEILSVYLKKKKSILDSADEGNAEECMRGAYELWMFMNRFRNCDLQIYFDEEIQNAIMSLNKKRFDTSALLKEKNVFRIAYVLGKFSNTGGASVPHRFMSNARSIGGCKFEHFVLVTNLSDEDVNYNESEGYKHLVNNFEIHDFKYLEKGMQWLEKGEYIQKWLHERKIDFLVLEACPASIYAIASKPVLSDAVLRQDCYTYTMGPGVCDYTFLVTTDQVFKYKFKKDDSEKKIKNLLLPLHTSDYVESARPLTREQLGIPDNTVLSGSTNIWKSCFGDSETLLKGIAELIRKHPNYHHVFAGTPRCLDNIEYFLAKNSDVKDNMHYINIVPNIYSLLKLTDFWVNSFPTSGGSDIEIALLGKPTIEFLANRNLNLHGCEFLRSRECEVLSLDEFVELGDRFIKDKDYRDDLGAFLKKKIIREFDKSDIIHNKIYGTFVNKFFTLLGHKETLPGINIEDDIEYEKCIAFYNSYAKDNWTFDKRWSLLTYYRKLQPQKSFAWIKSFEEMYVNYDEDEFNRLINELPSDSKQDVRVSAMVGMIYTKLAKYDNAFECIRAAIKGEKLNYILLAILQEITEHCSSSKFIELFNTYCCDIDSEKMKYANNKVNNFKSKHEPIYYNY
;
A
#
# COMPACT_ATOMS: atom_id res chain seq x y z
N MET A 1 15.21 15.77 38.63
CA MET A 1 14.35 15.29 37.51
C MET A 1 14.54 13.79 37.40
N PRO A 2 13.48 13.00 37.16
CA PRO A 2 13.65 11.57 36.88
C PRO A 2 14.52 11.41 35.62
N TYR A 3 15.41 10.41 35.64
CA TYR A 3 16.23 10.03 34.50
C TYR A 3 15.34 9.58 33.34
N ASN A 4 15.47 10.21 32.17
CA ASN A 4 14.70 9.88 30.97
C ASN A 4 15.60 9.18 29.94
N ILE A 5 15.43 7.88 29.80
CA ILE A 5 16.23 7.07 28.88
C ILE A 5 16.08 7.49 27.41
N ASN A 6 14.91 8.03 27.02
CA ASN A 6 14.69 8.51 25.65
C ASN A 6 15.58 9.72 25.33
N ASP A 7 15.81 10.61 26.30
CA ASP A 7 16.66 11.78 26.12
C ASP A 7 18.14 11.36 25.95
N GLU A 8 18.57 10.32 26.66
CA GLU A 8 19.92 9.75 26.53
C GLU A 8 20.12 9.08 25.17
N ILE A 9 19.14 8.29 24.71
CA ILE A 9 19.16 7.67 23.37
C ILE A 9 19.22 8.77 22.29
N LEU A 10 18.40 9.81 22.42
CA LEU A 10 18.38 10.94 21.50
C LEU A 10 19.69 11.72 21.51
N SER A 11 20.29 11.93 22.68
CA SER A 11 21.60 12.58 22.82
C SER A 11 22.69 11.81 22.08
N VAL A 12 22.74 10.48 22.24
CA VAL A 12 23.70 9.62 21.52
C VAL A 12 23.42 9.64 20.01
N TYR A 13 22.15 9.59 19.61
CA TYR A 13 21.72 9.71 18.21
C TYR A 13 22.24 11.00 17.59
N LEU A 14 21.98 12.15 18.22
CA LEU A 14 22.37 13.48 17.73
C LEU A 14 23.90 13.62 17.68
N LYS A 15 24.62 13.10 18.67
CA LYS A 15 26.09 13.08 18.67
C LYS A 15 26.65 12.28 17.49
N LYS A 16 26.12 11.08 17.26
CA LYS A 16 26.53 10.22 16.12
C LYS A 16 26.17 10.86 14.80
N LYS A 17 24.94 11.40 14.66
CA LYS A 17 24.51 12.16 13.48
C LYS A 17 25.46 13.30 13.17
N LYS A 18 25.80 14.13 14.16
CA LYS A 18 26.73 15.25 13.97
C LYS A 18 28.08 14.76 13.44
N SER A 19 28.65 13.72 14.06
CA SER A 19 29.93 13.15 13.61
C SER A 19 29.89 12.67 12.15
N ILE A 20 28.76 12.11 11.71
CA ILE A 20 28.56 11.66 10.31
C ILE A 20 28.53 12.84 9.36
N LEU A 21 27.83 13.92 9.73
CA LEU A 21 27.72 15.13 8.93
C LEU A 21 29.07 15.86 8.84
N ASP A 22 29.76 16.04 9.97
CA ASP A 22 31.09 16.65 10.02
C ASP A 22 32.08 15.87 9.11
N SER A 23 32.04 14.53 9.15
CA SER A 23 32.87 13.69 8.27
C SER A 23 32.55 13.87 6.79
N ALA A 24 31.28 14.08 6.45
CA ALA A 24 30.86 14.32 5.07
C ALA A 24 31.33 15.70 4.57
N ASP A 25 31.21 16.73 5.40
CA ASP A 25 31.66 18.10 5.11
C ASP A 25 33.19 18.17 4.92
N GLU A 26 33.94 17.34 5.65
CA GLU A 26 35.39 17.16 5.49
C GLU A 26 35.77 16.30 4.26
N GLY A 27 34.79 15.70 3.57
CA GLY A 27 35.03 14.82 2.42
C GLY A 27 35.52 13.42 2.80
N ASN A 28 35.47 13.04 4.08
CA ASN A 28 35.90 11.73 4.56
C ASN A 28 34.80 10.68 4.39
N ALA A 29 34.72 10.11 3.19
CA ALA A 29 33.66 9.17 2.82
C ALA A 29 33.64 7.90 3.67
N GLU A 30 34.82 7.37 4.04
CA GLU A 30 34.93 6.14 4.81
C GLU A 30 34.37 6.32 6.23
N GLU A 31 34.75 7.40 6.91
CA GLU A 31 34.26 7.72 8.25
C GLU A 31 32.75 7.99 8.25
N CYS A 32 32.27 8.77 7.27
CA CYS A 32 30.84 9.07 7.12
C CYS A 32 30.00 7.79 6.98
N MET A 33 30.38 6.90 6.06
CA MET A 33 29.65 5.65 5.81
C MET A 33 29.73 4.66 6.97
N ARG A 34 30.89 4.55 7.62
CA ARG A 34 31.06 3.72 8.82
C ARG A 34 30.20 4.25 9.97
N GLY A 35 30.23 5.56 10.22
CA GLY A 35 29.41 6.20 11.25
C GLY A 35 27.91 6.00 11.00
N ALA A 36 27.46 6.10 9.75
CA ALA A 36 26.08 5.83 9.38
C ALA A 36 25.66 4.37 9.63
N TYR A 37 26.53 3.41 9.31
CA TYR A 37 26.30 2.00 9.63
C TYR A 37 26.22 1.77 11.15
N GLU A 38 27.15 2.35 11.92
CA GLU A 38 27.13 2.23 13.38
C GLU A 38 25.88 2.85 14.01
N LEU A 39 25.42 3.99 13.50
CA LEU A 39 24.17 4.60 13.94
C LEU A 39 22.98 3.69 13.62
N TRP A 40 22.94 3.13 12.41
CA TRP A 40 21.91 2.18 12.02
C TRP A 40 21.88 0.97 12.95
N MET A 41 23.04 0.39 13.26
CA MET A 41 23.17 -0.73 14.20
C MET A 41 22.77 -0.34 15.63
N PHE A 42 23.15 0.85 16.10
CA PHE A 42 22.76 1.38 17.41
C PHE A 42 21.25 1.51 17.52
N MET A 43 20.60 2.18 16.56
CA MET A 43 19.15 2.40 16.58
C MET A 43 18.38 1.07 16.48
N ASN A 44 18.86 0.10 15.70
CA ASN A 44 18.27 -1.23 15.62
C ASN A 44 18.37 -2.06 16.91
N ARG A 45 19.16 -1.65 17.91
CA ARG A 45 19.11 -2.28 19.24
C ARG A 45 17.80 -1.96 19.97
N PHE A 46 17.17 -0.84 19.63
CA PHE A 46 15.90 -0.37 20.19
C PHE A 46 14.71 -0.66 19.27
N ARG A 47 14.84 -1.63 18.35
CA ARG A 47 13.81 -1.98 17.35
C ARG A 47 12.43 -2.31 17.94
N ASN A 48 12.35 -2.66 19.22
CA ASN A 48 11.09 -2.99 19.88
C ASN A 48 10.56 -1.84 20.77
N CYS A 49 11.23 -0.68 20.81
CA CYS A 49 10.89 0.42 21.70
C CYS A 49 10.13 1.57 21.01
N ASP A 50 9.90 1.47 19.69
CA ASP A 50 9.33 2.54 18.85
C ASP A 50 9.88 3.94 19.18
N LEU A 51 11.13 4.21 18.76
CA LEU A 51 11.77 5.51 19.00
C LEU A 51 11.17 6.66 18.17
N GLN A 52 10.22 6.39 17.28
CA GLN A 52 9.66 7.35 16.30
C GLN A 52 10.70 8.00 15.36
N ILE A 53 11.93 7.48 15.36
CA ILE A 53 13.01 7.85 14.45
C ILE A 53 13.22 6.66 13.52
N TYR A 54 12.60 6.70 12.35
CA TYR A 54 12.59 5.57 11.41
C TYR A 54 13.59 5.71 10.26
N PHE A 55 14.02 6.92 9.92
CA PHE A 55 15.10 7.20 8.97
C PHE A 55 15.59 8.65 9.15
N ASP A 56 16.74 8.99 8.54
CA ASP A 56 17.25 10.37 8.52
C ASP A 56 17.73 10.77 7.11
N GLU A 57 17.02 11.70 6.47
CA GLU A 57 17.36 12.21 5.14
C GLU A 57 18.68 12.97 5.11
N GLU A 58 19.08 13.65 6.19
CA GLU A 58 20.32 14.44 6.19
C GLU A 58 21.54 13.52 6.11
N ILE A 59 21.50 12.39 6.81
CA ILE A 59 22.55 11.36 6.73
C ILE A 59 22.62 10.77 5.32
N GLN A 60 21.47 10.47 4.70
CA GLN A 60 21.45 9.94 3.34
C GLN A 60 22.01 10.95 2.34
N ASN A 61 21.57 12.21 2.43
CA ASN A 61 22.08 13.30 1.59
C ASN A 61 23.58 13.52 1.79
N ALA A 62 24.08 13.42 3.02
CA ALA A 62 25.50 13.52 3.33
C ALA A 62 26.30 12.43 2.59
N ILE A 63 25.87 11.16 2.67
CA ILE A 63 26.49 10.05 1.94
C ILE A 63 26.43 10.28 0.43
N MET A 64 25.28 10.66 -0.13
CA MET A 64 25.13 10.91 -1.57
C MET A 64 26.00 12.08 -2.04
N SER A 65 26.21 13.10 -1.19
CA SER A 65 27.00 14.27 -1.54
C SER A 65 28.49 13.96 -1.73
N LEU A 66 28.99 12.88 -1.11
CA LEU A 66 30.37 12.44 -1.23
C LEU A 66 30.69 11.84 -2.61
N ASN A 67 29.68 11.41 -3.35
CA ASN A 67 29.85 10.90 -4.70
C ASN A 67 29.53 11.98 -5.76
N LYS A 68 30.56 12.59 -6.32
CA LYS A 68 30.43 13.62 -7.36
C LYS A 68 30.32 13.07 -8.78
N LYS A 69 30.57 11.76 -8.99
CA LYS A 69 30.48 11.14 -10.33
C LYS A 69 29.04 11.12 -10.81
N ARG A 70 28.82 11.22 -12.12
CA ARG A 70 27.51 11.02 -12.75
C ARG A 70 27.71 10.22 -14.02
N PHE A 71 27.02 9.08 -14.12
CA PHE A 71 27.01 8.27 -15.33
C PHE A 71 25.93 8.78 -16.29
N ASP A 72 26.24 8.76 -17.58
CA ASP A 72 25.25 8.97 -18.63
C ASP A 72 24.56 7.65 -18.94
N THR A 73 23.27 7.57 -18.63
CA THR A 73 22.41 6.41 -18.87
C THR A 73 21.46 6.62 -20.05
N SER A 74 21.57 7.73 -20.78
CA SER A 74 20.72 8.05 -21.94
C SER A 74 20.77 6.97 -23.02
N ALA A 75 21.92 6.33 -23.22
CA ALA A 75 22.09 5.22 -24.16
C ALA A 75 21.25 3.97 -23.82
N LEU A 76 20.76 3.85 -22.59
CA LEU A 76 19.85 2.77 -22.17
C LEU A 76 18.40 3.04 -22.57
N LEU A 77 18.04 4.32 -22.76
CA LEU A 77 16.70 4.79 -23.09
C LEU A 77 16.48 4.78 -24.62
N LYS A 78 16.23 3.58 -25.16
CA LYS A 78 15.91 3.34 -26.56
C LYS A 78 14.91 2.21 -26.69
N GLU A 79 14.06 2.22 -27.71
CA GLU A 79 13.09 1.15 -27.96
C GLU A 79 13.75 -0.24 -27.85
N LYS A 80 13.17 -1.08 -26.98
CA LYS A 80 13.61 -2.45 -26.73
C LYS A 80 12.52 -3.20 -25.97
N ASN A 81 12.63 -4.52 -26.00
CA ASN A 81 11.76 -5.44 -25.27
C ASN A 81 12.57 -6.43 -24.42
N VAL A 82 13.85 -6.18 -24.18
CA VAL A 82 14.69 -6.95 -23.26
C VAL A 82 15.34 -5.97 -22.30
N PHE A 83 15.12 -6.20 -21.00
CA PHE A 83 15.59 -5.34 -19.92
C PHE A 83 16.57 -6.08 -19.02
N ARG A 84 17.58 -5.37 -18.53
CA ARG A 84 18.50 -5.87 -17.50
C ARG A 84 18.09 -5.34 -16.15
N ILE A 85 17.75 -6.24 -15.24
CA ILE A 85 17.39 -5.88 -13.87
C ILE A 85 18.42 -6.43 -12.90
N ALA A 86 18.96 -5.57 -12.04
CA ALA A 86 19.91 -5.94 -11.00
C ALA A 86 19.27 -5.94 -9.61
N TYR A 87 19.69 -6.90 -8.80
CA TYR A 87 19.37 -6.99 -7.38
C TYR A 87 20.67 -6.84 -6.57
N VAL A 88 20.77 -5.76 -5.79
CA VAL A 88 21.92 -5.51 -4.90
C VAL A 88 21.53 -5.80 -3.45
N LEU A 89 22.14 -6.84 -2.88
CA LEU A 89 21.75 -7.44 -1.60
C LEU A 89 22.82 -7.20 -0.52
N GLY A 90 22.41 -7.06 0.74
CA GLY A 90 23.33 -6.94 1.86
C GLY A 90 24.08 -8.26 2.14
N LYS A 91 23.33 -9.35 2.28
CA LYS A 91 23.85 -10.70 2.55
C LYS A 91 22.81 -11.78 2.22
N PHE A 92 23.24 -13.03 2.23
CA PHE A 92 22.30 -14.14 2.37
C PHE A 92 21.99 -14.39 3.83
N SER A 93 20.74 -14.72 4.12
CA SER A 93 20.33 -15.21 5.44
C SER A 93 19.76 -16.62 5.30
N ASN A 94 20.19 -17.51 6.20
CA ASN A 94 19.61 -18.86 6.37
C ASN A 94 18.46 -18.88 7.36
N THR A 95 18.18 -17.76 8.03
CA THR A 95 17.03 -17.66 8.93
C THR A 95 15.84 -17.23 8.08
N GLY A 96 14.97 -18.17 7.70
CA GLY A 96 13.73 -17.84 7.00
C GLY A 96 12.99 -16.69 7.68
N GLY A 97 12.55 -15.70 6.90
CA GLY A 97 11.92 -14.47 7.40
C GLY A 97 11.94 -13.38 6.34
N ALA A 98 11.19 -12.29 6.52
CA ALA A 98 10.92 -11.28 5.48
C ALA A 98 12.16 -10.89 4.67
N SER A 99 13.31 -10.75 5.34
CA SER A 99 14.56 -10.09 4.94
C SER A 99 15.39 -10.75 3.84
N VAL A 100 14.80 -11.53 2.94
CA VAL A 100 15.54 -12.13 1.83
C VAL A 100 15.18 -11.52 0.47
N PRO A 101 16.07 -10.73 -0.15
CA PRO A 101 15.73 -9.97 -1.36
C PRO A 101 15.41 -10.80 -2.62
N HIS A 102 15.89 -12.05 -2.72
CA HIS A 102 15.53 -12.94 -3.83
C HIS A 102 14.01 -13.21 -3.89
N ARG A 103 13.27 -12.92 -2.81
CA ARG A 103 11.81 -13.03 -2.77
C ARG A 103 11.09 -12.02 -3.65
N PHE A 104 11.77 -10.99 -4.13
CA PHE A 104 11.22 -9.91 -4.96
C PHE A 104 11.63 -10.07 -6.43
N MET A 105 12.17 -11.25 -6.76
CA MET A 105 12.51 -11.65 -8.11
C MET A 105 11.34 -12.45 -8.69
N SER A 106 11.04 -12.20 -9.96
CA SER A 106 10.09 -13.01 -10.71
C SER A 106 10.82 -14.14 -11.44
N ASN A 107 10.24 -15.33 -11.44
CA ASN A 107 10.64 -16.41 -12.34
C ASN A 107 10.00 -16.24 -13.73
N ALA A 108 9.05 -15.32 -13.89
CA ALA A 108 8.41 -15.05 -15.17
C ALA A 108 9.39 -14.36 -16.12
N ARG A 109 9.63 -14.98 -17.28
CA ARG A 109 10.57 -14.48 -18.28
C ARG A 109 10.05 -13.29 -19.07
N SER A 110 8.76 -12.98 -19.00
CA SER A 110 8.19 -11.86 -19.76
C SER A 110 6.94 -11.20 -19.17
N ILE A 111 6.81 -9.91 -19.41
CA ILE A 111 5.70 -9.03 -18.99
C ILE A 111 5.30 -8.16 -20.16
N GLY A 112 4.05 -8.24 -20.64
CA GLY A 112 3.58 -7.42 -21.76
C GLY A 112 4.49 -7.51 -23.00
N GLY A 113 5.06 -8.68 -23.27
CA GLY A 113 6.03 -8.90 -24.36
C GLY A 113 7.48 -8.48 -24.07
N CYS A 114 7.76 -7.88 -22.91
CA CYS A 114 9.10 -7.50 -22.46
C CYS A 114 9.76 -8.64 -21.69
N LYS A 115 11.04 -8.96 -21.96
CA LYS A 115 11.84 -9.98 -21.27
C LYS A 115 12.82 -9.36 -20.28
N PHE A 116 13.25 -10.15 -19.28
CA PHE A 116 14.18 -9.69 -18.24
C PHE A 116 15.40 -10.62 -18.09
N GLU A 117 16.58 -10.01 -18.10
CA GLU A 117 17.85 -10.62 -17.73
C GLU A 117 18.16 -10.24 -16.27
N HIS A 118 18.31 -11.24 -15.40
CA HIS A 118 18.54 -11.01 -13.96
C HIS A 118 20.03 -10.97 -13.62
N PHE A 119 20.43 -9.95 -12.88
CA PHE A 119 21.78 -9.77 -12.36
C PHE A 119 21.72 -9.67 -10.83
N VAL A 120 22.64 -10.31 -10.12
CA VAL A 120 22.64 -10.31 -8.65
C VAL A 120 24.03 -9.99 -8.11
N LEU A 121 24.08 -9.01 -7.20
CA LEU A 121 25.28 -8.63 -6.48
C LEU A 121 25.01 -8.69 -4.97
N VAL A 122 25.82 -9.46 -4.24
CA VAL A 122 25.78 -9.54 -2.78
C VAL A 122 26.98 -8.79 -2.21
N THR A 123 26.71 -7.76 -1.42
CA THR A 123 27.72 -6.78 -0.98
C THR A 123 28.51 -7.18 0.26
N ASN A 124 28.14 -8.30 0.89
CA ASN A 124 28.69 -8.78 2.15
C ASN A 124 28.76 -7.67 3.21
N LEU A 125 27.59 -7.14 3.56
CA LEU A 125 27.46 -6.02 4.50
C LEU A 125 28.01 -6.35 5.88
N SER A 126 27.87 -7.60 6.33
CA SER A 126 28.34 -8.07 7.64
C SER A 126 29.86 -8.28 7.68
N ASP A 127 30.54 -8.20 6.53
CA ASP A 127 31.98 -8.44 6.40
C ASP A 127 32.41 -9.81 6.94
N GLU A 128 31.53 -10.80 6.78
CA GLU A 128 31.72 -12.14 7.32
C GLU A 128 32.44 -13.04 6.30
N ASP A 129 33.25 -13.97 6.80
CA ASP A 129 33.87 -15.03 6.01
C ASP A 129 32.93 -16.23 5.91
N VAL A 130 31.89 -16.11 5.08
CA VAL A 130 30.84 -17.13 4.96
C VAL A 130 30.98 -17.88 3.65
N ASN A 131 30.90 -19.21 3.70
CA ASN A 131 30.66 -20.02 2.52
C ASN A 131 29.22 -19.82 2.01
N TYR A 132 28.99 -18.73 1.28
CA TYR A 132 27.66 -18.34 0.83
C TYR A 132 27.01 -19.39 -0.08
N ASN A 133 27.80 -20.24 -0.75
CA ASN A 133 27.31 -21.32 -1.62
C ASN A 133 26.50 -22.36 -0.85
N GLU A 134 26.74 -22.48 0.46
CA GLU A 134 25.99 -23.39 1.31
C GLU A 134 24.68 -22.79 1.82
N SER A 135 24.49 -21.48 1.68
CA SER A 135 23.30 -20.79 2.15
C SER A 135 22.05 -21.23 1.37
N GLU A 136 20.92 -21.33 2.07
CA GLU A 136 19.64 -21.70 1.48
C GLU A 136 19.18 -20.64 0.47
N GLY A 137 19.40 -19.36 0.78
CA GLY A 137 19.06 -18.26 -0.12
C GLY A 137 19.82 -18.30 -1.44
N TYR A 138 21.11 -18.65 -1.41
CA TYR A 138 21.90 -18.86 -2.64
C TYR A 138 21.37 -20.06 -3.44
N LYS A 139 21.22 -21.22 -2.78
CA LYS A 139 20.71 -22.44 -3.42
C LYS A 139 19.34 -22.23 -4.06
N HIS A 140 18.43 -21.55 -3.36
CA HIS A 140 17.13 -21.20 -3.90
C HIS A 140 17.26 -20.30 -5.14
N LEU A 141 18.09 -19.25 -5.07
CA LEU A 141 18.30 -18.33 -6.19
C LEU A 141 18.79 -19.06 -7.44
N VAL A 142 19.87 -19.84 -7.34
CA VAL A 142 20.48 -20.51 -8.51
C VAL A 142 19.62 -21.65 -9.07
N ASN A 143 18.80 -22.29 -8.24
CA ASN A 143 17.96 -23.40 -8.68
C ASN A 143 16.63 -22.95 -9.30
N ASN A 144 16.12 -21.75 -8.96
CA ASN A 144 14.78 -21.32 -9.35
C ASN A 144 14.76 -20.12 -10.30
N PHE A 145 15.89 -19.44 -10.47
CA PHE A 145 15.99 -18.25 -11.31
C PHE A 145 17.11 -18.41 -12.34
N GLU A 146 16.84 -17.96 -13.56
CA GLU A 146 17.87 -17.81 -14.58
C GLU A 146 18.63 -16.51 -14.31
N ILE A 147 19.80 -16.65 -13.70
CA ILE A 147 20.68 -15.54 -13.34
C ILE A 147 21.77 -15.40 -14.41
N HIS A 148 21.78 -14.25 -15.09
CA HIS A 148 22.74 -13.96 -16.15
C HIS A 148 24.14 -13.67 -15.58
N ASP A 149 24.22 -12.98 -14.44
CA ASP A 149 25.47 -12.77 -13.72
C ASP A 149 25.23 -12.72 -12.21
N PHE A 150 26.12 -13.37 -11.47
CA PHE A 150 26.09 -13.44 -10.02
C PHE A 150 27.46 -13.03 -9.48
N LYS A 151 27.48 -12.08 -8.54
CA LYS A 151 28.69 -11.68 -7.85
C LYS A 151 28.47 -11.59 -6.34
N TYR A 152 29.46 -12.08 -5.59
CA TYR A 152 29.57 -11.92 -4.14
C TYR A 152 30.85 -11.13 -3.85
N LEU A 153 30.77 -10.10 -3.00
CA LEU A 153 31.92 -9.32 -2.55
C LEU A 153 32.59 -10.00 -1.36
N GLU A 154 33.91 -10.13 -1.43
CA GLU A 154 34.70 -10.71 -0.35
C GLU A 154 34.79 -9.76 0.86
N LYS A 155 35.15 -10.33 2.01
CA LYS A 155 35.38 -9.56 3.24
C LYS A 155 36.58 -8.61 3.10
N GLY A 156 36.64 -7.59 3.96
CA GLY A 156 37.76 -6.66 4.08
C GLY A 156 37.72 -5.45 3.16
N MET A 157 36.70 -5.34 2.30
CA MET A 157 36.53 -4.20 1.40
C MET A 157 36.04 -2.96 2.18
N GLN A 158 36.77 -1.86 2.05
CA GLN A 158 36.40 -0.56 2.67
C GLN A 158 35.07 -0.04 2.09
N TRP A 159 34.36 0.81 2.82
CA TRP A 159 33.05 1.32 2.39
C TRP A 159 33.12 2.09 1.07
N LEU A 160 34.12 2.95 0.89
CA LEU A 160 34.31 3.70 -0.35
C LEU A 160 34.63 2.78 -1.54
N GLU A 161 35.53 1.83 -1.35
CA GLU A 161 35.87 0.83 -2.36
C GLU A 161 34.64 0.00 -2.77
N LYS A 162 33.83 -0.40 -1.79
CA LYS A 162 32.57 -1.12 -2.00
C LYS A 162 31.57 -0.30 -2.80
N GLY A 163 31.39 0.98 -2.47
CA GLY A 163 30.52 1.89 -3.22
C GLY A 163 30.97 2.10 -4.66
N GLU A 164 32.28 2.30 -4.87
CA GLU A 164 32.90 2.41 -6.19
C GLU A 164 32.76 1.14 -7.02
N TYR A 165 32.89 -0.03 -6.40
CA TYR A 165 32.67 -1.31 -7.05
C TYR A 165 31.20 -1.44 -7.51
N ILE A 166 30.24 -1.18 -6.63
CA ILE A 166 28.81 -1.34 -6.93
C ILE A 166 28.41 -0.48 -8.14
N GLN A 167 28.75 0.81 -8.14
CA GLN A 167 28.36 1.70 -9.26
C GLN A 167 29.00 1.30 -10.58
N LYS A 168 30.27 0.88 -10.54
CA LYS A 168 31.00 0.43 -11.73
C LYS A 168 30.38 -0.86 -12.27
N TRP A 169 30.11 -1.82 -11.39
CA TRP A 169 29.50 -3.10 -11.74
C TRP A 169 28.15 -2.90 -12.44
N LEU A 170 27.30 -2.01 -11.91
CA LEU A 170 25.99 -1.65 -12.47
C LEU A 170 26.12 -0.99 -13.85
N HIS A 171 27.02 0.00 -13.97
CA HIS A 171 27.18 0.76 -15.21
C HIS A 171 27.77 -0.08 -16.35
N GLU A 172 28.83 -0.86 -16.07
CA GLU A 172 29.49 -1.69 -17.09
C GLU A 172 28.57 -2.77 -17.68
N ARG A 173 27.61 -3.26 -16.87
CA ARG A 173 26.60 -4.24 -17.29
C ARG A 173 25.40 -3.63 -18.00
N LYS A 174 25.35 -2.30 -18.11
CA LYS A 174 24.24 -1.58 -18.76
C LYS A 174 22.89 -1.98 -18.14
N ILE A 175 22.86 -2.00 -16.81
CA ILE A 175 21.65 -2.34 -16.04
C ILE A 175 20.60 -1.25 -16.27
N ASP A 176 19.39 -1.69 -16.63
CA ASP A 176 18.25 -0.79 -16.84
C ASP A 176 17.58 -0.45 -15.52
N PHE A 177 17.28 -1.49 -14.73
CA PHE A 177 16.51 -1.36 -13.51
C PHE A 177 17.30 -1.91 -12.32
N LEU A 178 17.27 -1.22 -11.18
CA LEU A 178 17.91 -1.66 -9.94
C LEU A 178 16.88 -1.82 -8.83
N VAL A 179 16.91 -2.96 -8.15
CA VAL A 179 16.26 -3.15 -6.84
C VAL A 179 17.37 -3.36 -5.80
N LEU A 180 17.41 -2.50 -4.77
CA LEU A 180 18.49 -2.53 -3.80
C LEU A 180 18.02 -2.61 -2.34
N GLU A 181 18.77 -3.38 -1.56
CA GLU A 181 18.72 -3.36 -0.11
C GLU A 181 19.70 -2.28 0.39
N ALA A 182 19.17 -1.14 0.84
CA ALA A 182 20.02 0.03 1.06
C ALA A 182 20.98 -0.13 2.25
N CYS A 183 22.24 0.19 2.01
CA CYS A 183 23.32 0.35 2.97
C CYS A 183 24.14 1.60 2.61
N PRO A 184 25.12 2.03 3.43
CA PRO A 184 25.87 3.26 3.14
C PRO A 184 26.59 3.21 1.79
N ALA A 185 27.27 2.09 1.48
CA ALA A 185 27.96 1.91 0.20
C ALA A 185 26.99 1.91 -1.01
N SER A 186 25.80 1.30 -0.88
CA SER A 186 24.84 1.31 -1.99
C SER A 186 24.23 2.70 -2.20
N ILE A 187 23.98 3.46 -1.13
CA ILE A 187 23.51 4.86 -1.19
C ILE A 187 24.57 5.74 -1.86
N TYR A 188 25.84 5.54 -1.50
CA TYR A 188 26.96 6.19 -2.19
C TYR A 188 26.94 5.86 -3.68
N ALA A 189 26.80 4.58 -4.04
CA ALA A 189 26.85 4.12 -5.43
C ALA A 189 25.72 4.71 -6.29
N ILE A 190 24.47 4.67 -5.83
CA ILE A 190 23.31 5.17 -6.60
C ILE A 190 23.32 6.69 -6.77
N ALA A 191 24.02 7.44 -5.91
CA ALA A 191 24.16 8.88 -6.09
C ALA A 191 24.77 9.24 -7.45
N SER A 192 25.57 8.34 -8.04
CA SER A 192 26.14 8.49 -9.38
C SER A 192 25.17 8.23 -10.54
N LYS A 193 23.95 7.78 -10.25
CA LYS A 193 22.92 7.33 -11.22
C LYS A 193 23.47 6.31 -12.23
N PRO A 194 23.99 5.15 -11.77
CA PRO A 194 24.62 4.17 -12.67
C PRO A 194 23.63 3.39 -13.55
N VAL A 195 22.31 3.53 -13.31
CA VAL A 195 21.23 2.81 -13.99
C VAL A 195 20.15 3.78 -14.48
N LEU A 196 19.23 3.29 -15.32
CA LEU A 196 18.15 4.12 -15.87
C LEU A 196 17.04 4.41 -14.84
N SER A 197 16.67 3.42 -14.03
CA SER A 197 15.75 3.62 -12.91
C SER A 197 16.08 2.68 -11.75
N ASP A 198 15.87 3.15 -10.53
CA ASP A 198 16.23 2.41 -9.32
C ASP A 198 15.13 2.43 -8.26
N ALA A 199 15.17 1.43 -7.38
CA ALA A 199 14.23 1.29 -6.28
C ALA A 199 14.93 0.75 -5.04
N VAL A 200 14.55 1.28 -3.87
CA VAL A 200 14.87 0.65 -2.59
C VAL A 200 13.75 -0.30 -2.21
N LEU A 201 14.11 -1.48 -1.73
CA LEU A 201 13.20 -2.40 -1.08
C LEU A 201 13.34 -2.33 0.43
N ARG A 202 12.26 -2.04 1.14
CA ARG A 202 12.21 -1.99 2.61
C ARG A 202 11.10 -2.84 3.20
N GLN A 203 11.47 -3.54 4.26
CA GLN A 203 10.60 -4.50 4.91
C GLN A 203 10.37 -4.23 6.40
N ASP A 204 11.36 -3.63 7.05
CA ASP A 204 11.27 -3.34 8.47
C ASP A 204 10.35 -2.13 8.70
N CYS A 205 9.25 -2.34 9.42
CA CYS A 205 8.19 -1.34 9.57
C CYS A 205 8.28 -0.50 10.85
N TYR A 206 9.16 -0.82 11.79
CA TYR A 206 9.29 -0.08 13.06
C TYR A 206 10.75 0.13 13.49
N THR A 207 11.69 -0.12 12.59
CA THR A 207 13.12 0.06 12.88
C THR A 207 13.69 1.24 12.12
N TYR A 208 14.75 1.81 12.66
CA TYR A 208 15.55 2.79 11.95
C TYR A 208 16.17 2.14 10.70
N THR A 209 15.97 2.76 9.55
CA THR A 209 16.42 2.25 8.27
C THR A 209 17.07 3.33 7.42
N MET A 210 17.74 2.91 6.35
CA MET A 210 18.35 3.81 5.36
C MET A 210 17.65 3.70 4.01
N GLY A 211 17.66 4.73 3.16
CA GLY A 211 17.21 4.57 1.78
C GLY A 211 15.73 4.77 1.45
N PRO A 212 14.73 4.86 2.36
CA PRO A 212 13.45 5.44 1.94
C PRO A 212 13.68 6.79 1.24
N GLY A 213 13.13 6.95 0.03
CA GLY A 213 13.19 8.21 -0.73
C GLY A 213 14.50 8.51 -1.47
N VAL A 214 15.55 7.68 -1.39
CA VAL A 214 16.82 7.93 -2.12
C VAL A 214 16.77 7.55 -3.60
N CYS A 215 15.84 6.65 -3.95
CA CYS A 215 15.67 6.08 -5.28
C CYS A 215 14.46 6.67 -6.02
N ASP A 216 14.28 6.32 -7.30
CA ASP A 216 13.06 6.66 -8.04
C ASP A 216 11.80 6.04 -7.41
N TYR A 217 11.95 4.88 -6.77
CA TYR A 217 10.88 4.19 -6.06
C TYR A 217 11.32 3.69 -4.69
N THR A 218 10.37 3.65 -3.76
CA THR A 218 10.53 2.92 -2.49
C THR A 218 9.44 1.86 -2.40
N PHE A 219 9.85 0.60 -2.49
CA PHE A 219 8.99 -0.55 -2.30
C PHE A 219 8.91 -0.91 -0.83
N LEU A 220 7.71 -0.79 -0.25
CA LEU A 220 7.41 -1.09 1.15
C LEU A 220 6.63 -2.39 1.23
N VAL A 221 6.75 -3.18 2.29
CA VAL A 221 5.98 -4.44 2.42
C VAL A 221 4.80 -4.36 3.38
N THR A 222 4.60 -3.21 4.01
CA THR A 222 3.47 -2.95 4.91
C THR A 222 2.89 -1.56 4.66
N THR A 223 1.59 -1.37 4.93
CA THR A 223 0.97 -0.04 4.78
C THR A 223 1.35 0.90 5.92
N ASP A 224 1.57 0.38 7.12
CA ASP A 224 2.04 1.16 8.27
C ASP A 224 3.36 1.89 8.03
N GLN A 225 4.25 1.36 7.18
CA GLN A 225 5.50 2.04 6.82
C GLN A 225 5.25 3.40 6.14
N VAL A 226 4.17 3.53 5.37
CA VAL A 226 3.84 4.78 4.66
C VAL A 226 3.65 5.93 5.65
N PHE A 227 2.96 5.68 6.76
CA PHE A 227 2.64 6.71 7.75
C PHE A 227 3.83 7.07 8.67
N LYS A 228 4.82 6.17 8.76
CA LYS A 228 6.01 6.35 9.61
C LYS A 228 7.10 7.15 8.93
N TYR A 229 7.24 7.05 7.62
CA TYR A 229 8.22 7.82 6.87
C TYR A 229 7.69 9.22 6.55
N LYS A 230 8.18 10.21 7.28
CA LYS A 230 7.92 11.63 7.03
C LYS A 230 9.05 12.22 6.20
N PHE A 231 8.78 12.55 4.94
CA PHE A 231 9.78 13.12 4.05
C PHE A 231 9.78 14.64 4.12
N LYS A 232 10.94 15.27 3.88
CA LYS A 232 11.00 16.73 3.73
C LYS A 232 10.44 17.19 2.39
N LYS A 233 10.35 16.30 1.39
CA LYS A 233 9.89 16.58 0.03
C LYS A 233 8.66 15.72 -0.32
N ASP A 234 7.57 16.36 -0.71
CA ASP A 234 6.31 15.69 -1.08
C ASP A 234 6.45 14.69 -2.23
N ASP A 235 7.39 14.91 -3.16
CA ASP A 235 7.64 14.01 -4.30
C ASP A 235 8.20 12.64 -3.88
N SER A 236 8.85 12.55 -2.71
CA SER A 236 9.34 11.28 -2.17
C SER A 236 8.19 10.36 -1.73
N GLU A 237 7.11 10.93 -1.18
CA GLU A 237 5.92 10.17 -0.77
C GLU A 237 5.18 9.59 -1.98
N LYS A 238 5.08 10.36 -3.07
CA LYS A 238 4.43 9.94 -4.34
C LYS A 238 5.14 8.76 -5.02
N LYS A 239 6.39 8.48 -4.64
CA LYS A 239 7.24 7.41 -5.17
C LYS A 239 7.20 6.12 -4.34
N ILE A 240 6.47 6.13 -3.23
CA ILE A 240 6.24 4.94 -2.42
C ILE A 240 5.27 3.99 -3.14
N LYS A 241 5.61 2.70 -3.13
CA LYS A 241 4.80 1.61 -3.67
C LYS A 241 4.71 0.50 -2.62
N ASN A 242 3.51 0.20 -2.16
CA ASN A 242 3.28 -0.91 -1.24
C ASN A 242 3.23 -2.24 -2.00
N LEU A 243 4.01 -3.20 -1.50
CA LEU A 243 4.25 -4.56 -1.97
C LEU A 243 3.91 -5.54 -0.84
N LEU A 244 2.62 -5.67 -0.56
CA LEU A 244 2.13 -6.66 0.37
C LEU A 244 2.36 -8.06 -0.23
N LEU A 245 3.33 -8.83 0.27
CA LEU A 245 3.84 -10.07 -0.37
C LEU A 245 4.02 -11.22 0.64
N PRO A 246 3.66 -12.48 0.27
CA PRO A 246 4.05 -13.65 1.04
C PRO A 246 5.57 -13.81 1.13
N LEU A 247 6.06 -14.42 2.22
CA LEU A 247 7.47 -14.69 2.43
C LEU A 247 8.05 -15.55 1.28
N HIS A 248 7.38 -16.64 0.90
CA HIS A 248 7.85 -17.55 -0.15
C HIS A 248 6.77 -17.91 -1.16
N THR A 249 7.17 -18.49 -2.29
CA THR A 249 6.26 -19.04 -3.30
C THR A 249 5.59 -20.32 -2.77
N SER A 250 4.40 -20.64 -3.28
CA SER A 250 3.64 -21.84 -2.89
C SER A 250 4.48 -23.12 -3.01
N ASP A 251 5.27 -23.28 -4.08
CA ASP A 251 6.13 -24.45 -4.28
C ASP A 251 7.16 -24.65 -3.14
N TYR A 252 7.71 -23.56 -2.62
CA TYR A 252 8.63 -23.62 -1.48
C TYR A 252 7.90 -24.04 -0.20
N VAL A 253 6.67 -23.57 0.00
CA VAL A 253 5.79 -24.01 1.10
C VAL A 253 5.48 -25.50 0.97
N GLU A 254 5.12 -25.96 -0.23
CA GLU A 254 4.71 -27.33 -0.52
C GLU A 254 5.86 -28.33 -0.36
N SER A 255 7.07 -27.99 -0.82
CA SER A 255 8.25 -28.85 -0.73
C SER A 255 8.80 -29.05 0.68
N ALA A 256 8.43 -28.19 1.65
CA ALA A 256 8.85 -28.34 3.04
C ALA A 256 8.32 -29.64 3.67
N ARG A 257 9.21 -30.48 4.20
CA ARG A 257 8.80 -31.69 4.94
C ARG A 257 8.34 -31.31 6.35
N PRO A 258 7.16 -31.74 6.81
CA PRO A 258 6.71 -31.42 8.16
C PRO A 258 7.63 -32.05 9.21
N LEU A 259 7.85 -31.34 10.31
CA LEU A 259 8.36 -31.95 11.54
C LEU A 259 7.32 -32.93 12.09
N THR A 260 7.75 -33.88 12.91
CA THR A 260 6.84 -34.79 13.64
C THR A 260 6.75 -34.41 15.12
N ARG A 261 5.64 -34.76 15.78
CA ARG A 261 5.50 -34.55 17.23
C ARG A 261 6.53 -35.37 18.02
N GLU A 262 6.83 -36.59 17.57
CA GLU A 262 7.90 -37.44 18.12
C GLU A 262 9.26 -36.75 18.13
N GLN A 263 9.65 -36.06 17.05
CA GLN A 263 10.91 -35.30 16.99
C GLN A 263 11.01 -34.21 18.07
N LEU A 264 9.87 -33.74 18.59
CA LEU A 264 9.77 -32.72 19.61
C LEU A 264 9.46 -33.29 21.01
N GLY A 265 9.30 -34.62 21.14
CA GLY A 265 8.88 -35.25 22.40
C GLY A 265 7.43 -34.92 22.79
N ILE A 266 6.58 -34.58 21.83
CA ILE A 266 5.18 -34.20 22.06
C ILE A 266 4.26 -35.40 21.73
N PRO A 267 3.24 -35.71 22.57
CA PRO A 267 2.31 -36.80 22.28
C PRO A 267 1.43 -36.56 21.05
N ASP A 268 1.08 -37.61 20.29
CA ASP A 268 0.38 -37.49 19.01
C ASP A 268 -1.06 -36.95 19.10
N ASN A 269 -1.75 -37.17 20.21
CA ASN A 269 -3.16 -36.81 20.44
C ASN A 269 -3.32 -35.42 21.08
N THR A 270 -2.38 -34.51 20.85
CA THR A 270 -2.33 -33.17 21.45
C THR A 270 -2.71 -32.09 20.45
N VAL A 271 -3.23 -30.98 20.95
CA VAL A 271 -3.36 -29.75 20.18
C VAL A 271 -2.06 -28.95 20.34
N LEU A 272 -1.48 -28.54 19.23
CA LEU A 272 -0.20 -27.88 19.19
C LEU A 272 -0.32 -26.49 18.58
N SER A 273 0.23 -25.47 19.24
CA SER A 273 0.47 -24.18 18.59
C SER A 273 1.95 -23.83 18.60
N GLY A 274 2.31 -22.80 17.83
CA GLY A 274 3.69 -22.32 17.79
C GLY A 274 3.79 -20.81 17.70
N SER A 275 4.96 -20.31 18.07
CA SER A 275 5.41 -18.93 17.87
C SER A 275 6.86 -18.93 17.42
N THR A 276 7.29 -17.93 16.65
CA THR A 276 8.72 -17.70 16.37
C THR A 276 9.26 -16.48 17.09
N ASN A 277 10.59 -16.40 17.20
CA ASN A 277 11.31 -15.21 17.68
C ASN A 277 10.95 -14.83 19.12
N ILE A 278 11.33 -15.65 20.09
CA ILE A 278 11.05 -15.47 21.53
C ILE A 278 11.35 -14.06 22.03
N TRP A 279 12.43 -13.45 21.57
CA TRP A 279 12.79 -12.08 21.92
C TRP A 279 11.73 -11.02 21.56
N LYS A 280 10.78 -11.33 20.66
CA LYS A 280 9.59 -10.51 20.36
C LYS A 280 8.45 -10.73 21.37
N SER A 281 8.41 -11.92 21.97
CA SER A 281 7.43 -12.34 22.97
C SER A 281 7.86 -11.98 24.40
N CYS A 282 9.17 -11.95 24.65
CA CYS A 282 9.82 -11.58 25.89
C CYS A 282 10.48 -10.20 25.73
N PHE A 283 9.67 -9.16 25.49
CA PHE A 283 10.18 -7.80 25.39
C PHE A 283 10.65 -7.30 26.76
N GLY A 284 11.97 -7.13 26.92
CA GLY A 284 12.57 -7.00 28.26
C GLY A 284 12.30 -8.28 29.07
N ASP A 285 11.84 -8.12 30.30
CA ASP A 285 11.44 -9.25 31.17
C ASP A 285 9.91 -9.46 31.18
N SER A 286 9.23 -9.01 30.12
CA SER A 286 7.77 -9.20 30.01
C SER A 286 7.41 -10.67 29.83
N GLU A 287 6.41 -11.12 30.59
CA GLU A 287 5.88 -12.48 30.58
C GLU A 287 4.45 -12.54 30.02
N THR A 288 3.90 -11.46 29.43
CA THR A 288 2.46 -11.36 29.12
C THR A 288 1.95 -12.48 28.22
N LEU A 289 2.64 -12.75 27.09
CA LEU A 289 2.24 -13.84 26.20
C LEU A 289 2.39 -15.21 26.89
N LEU A 290 3.47 -15.42 27.65
CA LEU A 290 3.73 -16.66 28.39
C LEU A 290 2.61 -16.95 29.40
N LYS A 291 2.09 -15.92 30.08
CA LYS A 291 0.95 -16.04 31.01
C LYS A 291 -0.31 -16.52 30.30
N GLY A 292 -0.62 -16.00 29.11
CA GLY A 292 -1.76 -16.44 28.32
C GLY A 292 -1.63 -17.90 27.88
N ILE A 293 -0.44 -18.29 27.41
CA ILE A 293 -0.18 -19.68 26.99
C ILE A 293 -0.26 -20.62 28.21
N ALA A 294 0.28 -20.22 29.37
CA ALA A 294 0.20 -21.00 30.60
C ALA A 294 -1.26 -21.21 31.06
N GLU A 295 -2.11 -20.18 30.94
CA GLU A 295 -3.53 -20.28 31.25
C GLU A 295 -4.25 -21.28 30.33
N LEU A 296 -3.93 -21.28 29.02
CA LEU A 296 -4.45 -22.27 28.08
C LEU A 296 -4.01 -23.70 28.45
N ILE A 297 -2.75 -23.90 28.85
CA ILE A 297 -2.22 -25.20 29.27
C ILE A 297 -2.95 -25.71 30.53
N ARG A 298 -3.18 -24.83 31.51
CA ARG A 298 -3.89 -25.20 32.74
C ARG A 298 -5.34 -25.62 32.47
N LYS A 299 -6.00 -24.95 31.52
CA LYS A 299 -7.36 -25.31 31.07
C LYS A 299 -7.37 -26.59 30.23
N HIS A 300 -6.31 -26.83 29.46
CA HIS A 300 -6.18 -27.92 28.49
C HIS A 300 -4.85 -28.66 28.65
N PRO A 301 -4.75 -29.66 29.54
CA PRO A 301 -3.49 -30.39 29.75
C PRO A 301 -2.95 -31.11 28.49
N ASN A 302 -3.78 -31.33 27.48
CA ASN A 302 -3.41 -31.90 26.18
C ASN A 302 -2.96 -30.83 25.14
N TYR A 303 -2.88 -29.56 25.53
CA TYR A 303 -2.39 -28.47 24.70
C TYR A 303 -0.88 -28.27 24.92
N HIS A 304 -0.14 -28.10 23.84
CA HIS A 304 1.29 -27.84 23.84
C HIS A 304 1.62 -26.59 23.02
N HIS A 305 2.67 -25.87 23.41
CA HIS A 305 3.16 -24.71 22.68
C HIS A 305 4.65 -24.86 22.36
N VAL A 306 5.03 -24.57 21.11
CA VAL A 306 6.43 -24.58 20.67
C VAL A 306 6.90 -23.17 20.33
N PHE A 307 7.97 -22.74 21.00
CA PHE A 307 8.75 -21.56 20.63
C PHE A 307 9.92 -21.96 19.72
N ALA A 308 10.02 -21.36 18.53
CA ALA A 308 11.13 -21.58 17.62
C ALA A 308 11.97 -20.30 17.41
N GLY A 309 13.30 -20.40 17.52
CA GLY A 309 14.15 -19.24 17.24
C GLY A 309 15.59 -19.36 17.67
N THR A 310 16.24 -18.20 17.77
CA THR A 310 17.56 -18.09 18.41
C THR A 310 17.41 -18.20 19.92
N PRO A 311 18.46 -18.62 20.67
CA PRO A 311 18.40 -18.76 22.13
C PRO A 311 18.33 -17.40 22.87
N ARG A 312 18.13 -16.31 22.13
CA ARG A 312 17.97 -14.97 22.70
C ARG A 312 16.68 -14.93 23.53
N CYS A 313 16.80 -14.50 24.78
CA CYS A 313 15.70 -14.46 25.76
C CYS A 313 15.20 -15.86 26.19
N LEU A 314 15.99 -16.93 26.00
CA LEU A 314 15.65 -18.26 26.50
C LEU A 314 15.64 -18.31 28.03
N ASP A 315 16.56 -17.57 28.67
CA ASP A 315 16.62 -17.33 30.10
C ASP A 315 15.30 -16.78 30.66
N ASN A 316 14.59 -15.93 29.91
CA ASN A 316 13.28 -15.41 30.32
C ASN A 316 12.21 -16.51 30.34
N ILE A 317 12.23 -17.44 29.37
CA ILE A 317 11.34 -18.61 29.38
C ILE A 317 11.70 -19.54 30.53
N GLU A 318 12.98 -19.85 30.71
CA GLU A 318 13.44 -20.73 31.79
C GLU A 318 13.08 -20.16 33.17
N TYR A 319 13.25 -18.86 33.36
CA TYR A 319 12.87 -18.15 34.57
C TYR A 319 11.35 -18.18 34.80
N PHE A 320 10.55 -17.97 33.74
CA PHE A 320 9.09 -18.10 33.82
C PHE A 320 8.66 -19.53 34.20
N LEU A 321 9.25 -20.55 33.58
CA LEU A 321 8.96 -21.96 33.83
C LEU A 321 9.42 -22.42 35.21
N ALA A 322 10.49 -21.85 35.75
CA ALA A 322 10.92 -22.13 37.13
C ALA A 322 9.86 -21.69 38.17
N LYS A 323 9.12 -20.62 37.88
CA LYS A 323 8.00 -20.14 38.72
C LYS A 323 6.68 -20.87 38.44
N ASN A 324 6.52 -21.44 37.25
CA ASN A 324 5.30 -22.10 36.77
C ASN A 324 5.63 -23.54 36.37
N SER A 325 6.09 -24.34 37.33
CA SER A 325 6.53 -25.71 37.08
C SER A 325 5.41 -26.63 36.59
N ASP A 326 4.15 -26.25 36.84
CA ASP A 326 2.95 -26.97 36.44
C ASP A 326 2.72 -27.00 34.92
N VAL A 327 3.28 -26.05 34.16
CA VAL A 327 3.11 -25.97 32.70
C VAL A 327 4.38 -26.37 31.91
N LYS A 328 5.44 -26.77 32.62
CA LYS A 328 6.77 -26.98 32.04
C LYS A 328 6.81 -28.04 30.96
N ASP A 329 6.06 -29.13 31.13
CA ASP A 329 6.07 -30.26 30.17
C ASP A 329 5.27 -29.93 28.88
N ASN A 330 4.52 -28.83 28.87
CA ASN A 330 3.66 -28.40 27.76
C ASN A 330 4.25 -27.21 26.99
N MET A 331 5.29 -26.55 27.49
CA MET A 331 5.99 -25.46 26.79
C MET A 331 7.36 -25.92 26.30
N HIS A 332 7.56 -25.85 24.98
CA HIS A 332 8.71 -26.42 24.30
C HIS A 332 9.52 -25.32 23.63
N TYR A 333 10.84 -25.39 23.75
CA TYR A 333 11.74 -24.54 22.97
C TYR A 333 12.49 -25.39 21.95
N ILE A 334 12.46 -24.96 20.69
CA ILE A 334 13.27 -25.52 19.62
C ILE A 334 14.16 -24.41 19.03
N ASN A 335 15.37 -24.80 18.67
CA ASN A 335 16.32 -23.91 17.99
C ASN A 335 15.78 -23.47 16.61
N ILE A 336 16.59 -22.68 15.89
CA ILE A 336 16.28 -22.20 14.55
C ILE A 336 15.86 -23.37 13.66
N VAL A 337 14.67 -23.26 13.06
CA VAL A 337 14.17 -24.20 12.05
C VAL A 337 14.56 -23.65 10.68
N PRO A 338 15.44 -24.33 9.89
CA PRO A 338 15.91 -23.82 8.61
C PRO A 338 14.78 -23.48 7.64
N ASN A 339 13.82 -24.40 7.50
CA ASN A 339 12.58 -24.17 6.75
C ASN A 339 11.39 -24.10 7.72
N ILE A 340 10.95 -22.89 8.03
CA ILE A 340 9.88 -22.63 9.01
C ILE A 340 8.56 -23.34 8.68
N TYR A 341 8.27 -23.60 7.39
CA TYR A 341 7.05 -24.32 7.00
C TYR A 341 7.02 -25.75 7.52
N SER A 342 8.17 -26.34 7.82
CA SER A 342 8.26 -27.66 8.48
C SER A 342 7.56 -27.63 9.85
N LEU A 343 7.71 -26.54 10.60
CA LEU A 343 7.02 -26.32 11.87
C LEU A 343 5.57 -25.89 11.65
N LEU A 344 5.30 -24.94 10.74
CA LEU A 344 3.94 -24.46 10.49
C LEU A 344 3.00 -25.59 10.00
N LYS A 345 3.53 -26.57 9.26
CA LYS A 345 2.78 -27.77 8.84
C LYS A 345 2.47 -28.72 10.01
N LEU A 346 3.25 -28.69 11.08
CA LEU A 346 3.05 -29.49 12.28
C LEU A 346 2.01 -28.89 13.25
N THR A 347 1.94 -27.56 13.40
CA THR A 347 1.05 -26.89 14.37
C THR A 347 -0.43 -26.99 13.97
N ASP A 348 -1.37 -26.94 14.91
CA ASP A 348 -2.81 -26.89 14.64
C ASP A 348 -3.32 -25.46 14.42
N PHE A 349 -2.77 -24.48 15.16
CA PHE A 349 -2.96 -23.04 14.95
C PHE A 349 -1.68 -22.30 15.32
N TRP A 350 -1.61 -21.00 15.02
CA TRP A 350 -0.43 -20.18 15.27
C TRP A 350 -0.71 -19.05 16.25
N VAL A 351 0.25 -18.74 17.09
CA VAL A 351 0.20 -17.59 18.00
C VAL A 351 1.22 -16.58 17.51
N ASN A 352 0.75 -15.41 17.10
CA ASN A 352 1.65 -14.36 16.68
C ASN A 352 2.37 -13.77 17.92
N SER A 353 3.64 -13.38 17.76
CA SER A 353 4.41 -12.83 18.88
C SER A 353 3.83 -11.47 19.33
N PHE A 354 3.97 -11.14 20.62
CA PHE A 354 3.49 -9.90 21.23
C PHE A 354 4.45 -9.48 22.36
N PRO A 355 4.80 -8.19 22.54
CA PRO A 355 4.21 -6.98 21.95
C PRO A 355 4.70 -6.62 20.54
N THR A 356 5.67 -7.36 20.01
CA THR A 356 6.15 -7.14 18.64
C THR A 356 5.69 -8.29 17.76
N SER A 357 4.94 -8.00 16.69
CA SER A 357 4.38 -9.08 15.89
C SER A 357 5.44 -9.81 15.05
N GLY A 358 5.14 -11.07 14.76
CA GLY A 358 5.87 -11.92 13.84
C GLY A 358 5.46 -11.64 12.40
N GLY A 359 5.92 -12.50 11.49
CA GLY A 359 5.64 -12.38 10.06
C GLY A 359 5.34 -13.70 9.39
N SER A 360 4.76 -14.64 10.13
CA SER A 360 4.40 -15.98 9.61
C SER A 360 2.89 -16.13 9.42
N ASP A 361 2.14 -15.05 9.52
CA ASP A 361 0.66 -15.05 9.52
C ASP A 361 0.09 -15.35 8.11
N ILE A 362 0.72 -14.81 7.07
CA ILE A 362 0.38 -15.16 5.68
C ILE A 362 0.70 -16.64 5.44
N GLU A 363 1.83 -17.11 5.94
CA GLU A 363 2.37 -18.46 5.71
C GLU A 363 1.52 -19.54 6.35
N ILE A 364 1.09 -19.32 7.59
CA ILE A 364 0.20 -20.26 8.27
C ILE A 364 -1.20 -20.24 7.66
N ALA A 365 -1.70 -19.07 7.22
CA ALA A 365 -2.96 -18.96 6.49
C ALA A 365 -2.91 -19.69 5.14
N LEU A 366 -1.79 -19.62 4.40
CA LEU A 366 -1.56 -20.42 3.17
C LEU A 366 -1.66 -21.93 3.43
N LEU A 367 -1.26 -22.37 4.62
CA LEU A 367 -1.39 -23.76 5.06
C LEU A 367 -2.79 -24.12 5.57
N GLY A 368 -3.73 -23.17 5.56
CA GLY A 368 -5.10 -23.38 6.00
C GLY A 368 -5.24 -23.51 7.50
N LYS A 369 -4.46 -22.75 8.26
CA LYS A 369 -4.48 -22.77 9.73
C LYS A 369 -4.64 -21.36 10.27
N PRO A 370 -5.45 -21.15 11.33
CA PRO A 370 -5.71 -19.82 11.84
C PRO A 370 -4.58 -19.31 12.75
N THR A 371 -4.59 -18.00 12.99
CA THR A 371 -3.69 -17.28 13.89
C THR A 371 -4.47 -16.64 15.04
N ILE A 372 -3.76 -16.37 16.14
CA ILE A 372 -4.20 -15.41 17.16
C ILE A 372 -3.26 -14.19 17.11
N GLU A 373 -3.83 -12.99 16.99
CA GLU A 373 -3.11 -11.75 16.73
C GLU A 373 -3.52 -10.62 17.68
N PHE A 374 -2.55 -10.06 18.39
CA PHE A 374 -2.79 -8.93 19.28
C PHE A 374 -2.83 -7.59 18.52
N LEU A 375 -3.96 -6.90 18.59
CA LEU A 375 -4.16 -5.56 18.00
C LEU A 375 -3.59 -4.41 18.84
N ALA A 376 -3.27 -4.67 20.11
CA ALA A 376 -2.99 -3.63 21.11
C ALA A 376 -1.73 -2.77 20.84
N ASN A 377 -0.89 -3.12 19.85
CA ASN A 377 0.32 -2.35 19.54
C ASN A 377 0.57 -2.18 18.03
N ARG A 378 -0.27 -1.37 17.36
CA ARG A 378 -0.13 -1.07 15.92
C ARG A 378 1.28 -0.62 15.53
N ASN A 379 1.98 0.12 16.39
CA ASN A 379 3.32 0.62 16.06
C ASN A 379 4.38 -0.49 15.95
N LEU A 380 4.20 -1.61 16.64
CA LEU A 380 5.12 -2.77 16.61
C LEU A 380 4.51 -3.99 15.90
N ASN A 381 3.36 -3.81 15.25
CA ASN A 381 2.75 -4.84 14.43
C ASN A 381 3.37 -4.80 13.04
N LEU A 382 3.95 -5.94 12.68
CA LEU A 382 4.63 -6.18 11.42
C LEU A 382 3.62 -6.52 10.32
N HIS A 383 2.66 -7.42 10.58
CA HIS A 383 2.03 -8.15 9.47
C HIS A 383 0.56 -8.59 9.69
N GLY A 384 0.27 -9.41 10.69
CA GLY A 384 -1.00 -10.15 10.77
C GLY A 384 -2.28 -9.34 10.56
N CYS A 385 -2.44 -8.25 11.34
CA CYS A 385 -3.68 -7.48 11.36
C CYS A 385 -3.95 -6.74 10.03
N GLU A 386 -2.89 -6.41 9.29
CA GLU A 386 -3.00 -5.76 7.98
C GLU A 386 -3.31 -6.78 6.86
N PHE A 387 -2.78 -8.00 6.94
CA PHE A 387 -2.93 -9.01 5.88
C PHE A 387 -4.20 -9.83 6.04
N LEU A 388 -4.44 -10.38 7.23
CA LEU A 388 -5.59 -11.26 7.44
C LEU A 388 -6.89 -10.45 7.52
N ARG A 389 -6.84 -9.21 8.07
CA ARG A 389 -8.00 -8.32 8.32
C ARG A 389 -9.24 -9.12 8.72
N SER A 390 -9.06 -10.03 9.67
CA SER A 390 -10.07 -11.00 10.08
C SER A 390 -10.26 -10.84 11.57
N ARG A 391 -11.43 -10.31 11.96
CA ARG A 391 -11.80 -10.15 13.37
C ARG A 391 -11.82 -11.48 14.12
N GLU A 392 -11.93 -12.61 13.41
CA GLU A 392 -11.92 -13.96 13.99
C GLU A 392 -10.51 -14.42 14.43
N CYS A 393 -9.46 -13.67 14.08
CA CYS A 393 -8.08 -13.93 14.49
C CYS A 393 -7.52 -12.83 15.41
N GLU A 394 -8.26 -11.75 15.61
CA GLU A 394 -7.80 -10.55 16.31
C GLU A 394 -8.23 -10.56 17.78
N VAL A 395 -7.31 -10.18 18.67
CA VAL A 395 -7.55 -10.04 20.12
C VAL A 395 -6.99 -8.72 20.65
N LEU A 396 -7.67 -8.10 21.61
CA LEU A 396 -7.29 -6.82 22.21
C LEU A 396 -6.73 -6.98 23.64
N SER A 397 -6.95 -8.13 24.26
CA SER A 397 -6.59 -8.39 25.65
C SER A 397 -6.10 -9.82 25.85
N LEU A 398 -5.52 -10.09 27.02
CA LEU A 398 -5.14 -11.45 27.40
C LEU A 398 -6.36 -12.36 27.60
N ASP A 399 -7.48 -11.80 28.05
CA ASP A 399 -8.73 -12.56 28.23
C ASP A 399 -9.29 -13.01 26.89
N GLU A 400 -9.33 -12.11 25.89
CA GLU A 400 -9.72 -12.45 24.51
C GLU A 400 -8.76 -13.46 23.87
N PHE A 401 -7.45 -13.33 24.14
CA PHE A 401 -6.46 -14.33 23.72
C PHE A 401 -6.78 -15.72 24.28
N VAL A 402 -7.09 -15.81 25.57
CA VAL A 402 -7.42 -17.09 26.22
C VAL A 402 -8.77 -17.63 25.71
N GLU A 403 -9.76 -16.78 25.48
CA GLU A 403 -11.06 -17.17 24.92
C GLU A 403 -10.91 -17.76 23.50
N LEU A 404 -10.20 -17.06 22.62
CA LEU A 404 -9.99 -17.53 21.25
C LEU A 404 -9.12 -18.80 21.23
N GLY A 405 -8.08 -18.86 22.05
CA GLY A 405 -7.25 -20.06 22.21
C GLY A 405 -8.04 -21.26 22.73
N ASP A 406 -8.91 -21.06 23.73
CA ASP A 406 -9.81 -22.10 24.25
C ASP A 406 -10.71 -22.67 23.16
N ARG A 407 -11.28 -21.79 22.32
CA ARG A 407 -12.08 -22.18 21.17
C ARG A 407 -11.27 -22.96 20.15
N PHE A 408 -10.09 -22.48 19.75
CA PHE A 408 -9.22 -23.20 18.82
C PHE A 408 -8.76 -24.57 19.34
N ILE A 409 -8.64 -24.76 20.66
CA ILE A 409 -8.27 -26.05 21.24
C ILE A 409 -9.47 -27.02 21.24
N LYS A 410 -10.67 -26.57 21.62
CA LYS A 410 -11.85 -27.41 21.77
C LYS A 410 -12.56 -27.73 20.45
N ASP A 411 -12.60 -26.77 19.54
CA ASP A 411 -13.44 -26.81 18.34
C ASP A 411 -12.57 -26.94 17.09
N LYS A 412 -12.28 -28.20 16.72
CA LYS A 412 -11.52 -28.53 15.52
C LYS A 412 -12.24 -28.09 14.25
N ASP A 413 -13.57 -28.21 14.21
CA ASP A 413 -14.34 -27.89 13.01
C ASP A 413 -14.30 -26.39 12.73
N TYR A 414 -14.49 -25.55 13.76
CA TYR A 414 -14.30 -24.10 13.64
C TYR A 414 -12.90 -23.73 13.18
N ARG A 415 -11.86 -24.36 13.76
CA ARG A 415 -10.47 -24.11 13.40
C ARG A 415 -10.19 -24.44 11.93
N ASP A 416 -10.70 -25.57 11.45
CA ASP A 416 -10.52 -26.02 10.07
C ASP A 416 -11.31 -25.15 9.08
N ASP A 417 -12.54 -24.75 9.43
CA ASP A 417 -13.37 -23.86 8.61
C ASP A 417 -12.75 -22.47 8.46
N LEU A 418 -12.29 -21.87 9.57
CA LEU A 418 -11.59 -20.60 9.55
C LEU A 418 -10.27 -20.71 8.77
N GLY A 419 -9.51 -21.78 8.99
CA GLY A 419 -8.29 -22.07 8.23
C GLY A 419 -8.55 -22.14 6.71
N ALA A 420 -9.59 -22.85 6.28
CA ALA A 420 -9.97 -22.96 4.87
C ALA A 420 -10.39 -21.60 4.28
N PHE A 421 -11.13 -20.79 5.04
CA PHE A 421 -11.50 -19.43 4.66
C PHE A 421 -10.25 -18.55 4.45
N LEU A 422 -9.34 -18.53 5.43
CA LEU A 422 -8.10 -17.74 5.38
C LEU A 422 -7.23 -18.16 4.18
N LYS A 423 -7.06 -19.46 3.95
CA LYS A 423 -6.31 -19.96 2.78
C LYS A 423 -6.89 -19.46 1.47
N LYS A 424 -8.20 -19.55 1.29
CA LYS A 424 -8.88 -19.06 0.08
C LYS A 424 -8.68 -17.56 -0.10
N LYS A 425 -8.78 -16.79 0.99
CA LYS A 425 -8.53 -15.35 0.96
C LYS A 425 -7.11 -15.04 0.54
N ILE A 426 -6.12 -15.68 1.17
CA ILE A 426 -4.71 -15.40 0.93
C ILE A 426 -4.28 -15.79 -0.49
N ILE A 427 -4.70 -16.95 -1.00
CA ILE A 427 -4.41 -17.36 -2.37
C ILE A 427 -4.97 -16.34 -3.38
N ARG A 428 -6.17 -15.79 -3.12
CA ARG A 428 -6.80 -14.79 -4.00
C ARG A 428 -6.07 -13.44 -3.97
N GLU A 429 -5.68 -12.98 -2.79
CA GLU A 429 -5.20 -11.61 -2.57
C GLU A 429 -3.68 -11.46 -2.67
N PHE A 430 -2.94 -12.55 -2.43
CA PHE A 430 -1.48 -12.53 -2.28
C PHE A 430 -0.77 -13.50 -3.23
N ASP A 431 -1.16 -13.52 -4.50
CA ASP A 431 -0.36 -14.20 -5.53
C ASP A 431 0.99 -13.47 -5.69
N LYS A 432 2.04 -14.09 -5.16
CA LYS A 432 3.39 -13.54 -5.15
C LYS A 432 3.91 -13.25 -6.56
N SER A 433 3.64 -14.14 -7.52
CA SER A 433 4.12 -13.98 -8.89
C SER A 433 3.46 -12.75 -9.51
N ASP A 434 2.14 -12.64 -9.41
CA ASP A 434 1.38 -11.52 -9.96
C ASP A 434 1.75 -10.19 -9.29
N ILE A 435 1.95 -10.17 -7.98
CA ILE A 435 2.33 -8.95 -7.28
C ILE A 435 3.71 -8.47 -7.71
N ILE A 436 4.72 -9.35 -7.75
CA ILE A 436 6.07 -8.98 -8.20
C ILE A 436 6.03 -8.50 -9.66
N HIS A 437 5.35 -9.26 -10.52
CA HIS A 437 5.19 -8.97 -11.94
C HIS A 437 4.59 -7.58 -12.15
N ASN A 438 3.45 -7.29 -11.51
CA ASN A 438 2.73 -6.04 -11.71
C ASN A 438 3.37 -4.85 -10.99
N LYS A 439 3.79 -5.05 -9.74
CA LYS A 439 4.18 -3.92 -8.87
C LYS A 439 5.66 -3.55 -8.97
N ILE A 440 6.55 -4.50 -9.23
CA ILE A 440 7.99 -4.20 -9.38
C ILE A 440 8.31 -4.01 -10.86
N TYR A 441 8.19 -5.08 -11.64
CA TYR A 441 8.63 -5.07 -13.02
C TYR A 441 7.71 -4.21 -13.89
N GLY A 442 6.39 -4.30 -13.72
CA GLY A 442 5.41 -3.44 -14.39
C GLY A 442 5.64 -1.95 -14.10
N THR A 443 6.01 -1.59 -12.86
CA THR A 443 6.38 -0.21 -12.50
C THR A 443 7.58 0.28 -13.31
N PHE A 444 8.65 -0.52 -13.40
CA PHE A 444 9.82 -0.16 -14.18
C PHE A 444 9.56 -0.08 -15.68
N VAL A 445 8.80 -1.03 -16.24
CA VAL A 445 8.41 -1.02 -17.66
C VAL A 445 7.57 0.20 -18.00
N ASN A 446 6.57 0.50 -17.17
CA ASN A 446 5.72 1.68 -17.36
C ASN A 446 6.55 2.97 -17.28
N LYS A 447 7.48 3.05 -16.32
CA LYS A 447 8.41 4.18 -16.19
C LYS A 447 9.27 4.34 -17.44
N PHE A 448 9.82 3.23 -17.93
CA PHE A 448 10.64 3.21 -19.14
C PHE A 448 9.88 3.74 -20.36
N PHE A 449 8.69 3.22 -20.63
CA PHE A 449 7.89 3.68 -21.77
C PHE A 449 7.39 5.12 -21.61
N THR A 450 7.12 5.56 -20.37
CA THR A 450 6.85 6.98 -20.07
C THR A 450 8.05 7.85 -20.43
N LEU A 451 9.28 7.44 -20.08
CA LEU A 451 10.50 8.17 -20.42
C LEU A 451 10.78 8.20 -21.93
N LEU A 452 10.37 7.18 -22.68
CA LEU A 452 10.44 7.15 -24.15
C LEU A 452 9.41 8.06 -24.83
N GLY A 453 8.45 8.63 -24.09
CA GLY A 453 7.39 9.47 -24.66
C GLY A 453 6.16 8.69 -25.14
N HIS A 454 6.08 7.37 -24.89
CA HIS A 454 4.86 6.61 -25.07
C HIS A 454 3.92 6.89 -23.90
N LYS A 455 3.11 7.95 -24.04
CA LYS A 455 2.06 8.29 -23.07
C LYS A 455 0.87 7.36 -23.24
N GLU A 456 0.79 6.35 -22.38
CA GLU A 456 -0.50 5.97 -21.80
C GLU A 456 -0.42 6.20 -20.30
N THR A 457 -0.52 7.47 -19.89
CA THR A 457 -0.87 7.78 -18.51
C THR A 457 -2.38 7.62 -18.39
N LEU A 458 -2.82 6.57 -17.71
CA LEU A 458 -4.15 6.59 -17.11
C LEU A 458 -4.25 7.89 -16.28
N PRO A 459 -5.34 8.67 -16.42
CA PRO A 459 -5.49 9.90 -15.66
C PRO A 459 -5.36 9.59 -14.16
N GLY A 460 -4.45 10.29 -13.48
CA GLY A 460 -4.32 10.16 -12.04
C GLY A 460 -5.61 10.59 -11.35
N ILE A 461 -5.95 9.97 -10.22
CA ILE A 461 -7.05 10.40 -9.37
C ILE A 461 -6.59 11.69 -8.66
N ASN A 462 -7.03 12.86 -9.11
CA ASN A 462 -6.73 14.11 -8.43
C ASN A 462 -7.73 14.35 -7.29
N ILE A 463 -7.51 13.64 -6.18
CA ILE A 463 -8.39 13.69 -5.00
C ILE A 463 -8.45 15.10 -4.41
N GLU A 464 -7.36 15.87 -4.45
CA GLU A 464 -7.33 17.23 -3.86
C GLU A 464 -8.27 18.19 -4.60
N ASP A 465 -8.22 18.17 -5.93
CA ASP A 465 -9.11 18.96 -6.79
C ASP A 465 -10.58 18.55 -6.61
N ASP A 466 -10.84 17.25 -6.45
CA ASP A 466 -12.19 16.73 -6.22
C ASP A 466 -12.71 17.10 -4.81
N ILE A 467 -11.86 17.02 -3.78
CA ILE A 467 -12.22 17.45 -2.41
C ILE A 467 -12.52 18.96 -2.38
N GLU A 468 -11.70 19.78 -3.03
CA GLU A 468 -11.92 21.22 -3.05
C GLU A 468 -13.22 21.58 -3.79
N TYR A 469 -13.51 20.89 -4.89
CA TYR A 469 -14.77 21.04 -5.60
C TYR A 469 -15.98 20.62 -4.73
N GLU A 470 -15.87 19.50 -4.00
CA GLU A 470 -16.92 19.04 -3.08
C GLU A 470 -17.18 20.06 -1.95
N LYS A 471 -16.12 20.64 -1.36
CA LYS A 471 -16.27 21.73 -0.39
C LYS A 471 -17.02 22.92 -0.99
N CYS A 472 -16.74 23.27 -2.24
CA CYS A 472 -17.46 24.34 -2.94
C CYS A 472 -18.95 24.00 -3.09
N ILE A 473 -19.29 22.78 -3.51
CA ILE A 473 -20.68 22.31 -3.63
C ILE A 473 -21.38 22.44 -2.27
N ALA A 474 -20.78 21.88 -1.23
CA ALA A 474 -21.33 21.89 0.12
C ALA A 474 -21.52 23.32 0.64
N PHE A 475 -20.53 24.18 0.48
CA PHE A 475 -20.58 25.57 0.94
C PHE A 475 -21.62 26.40 0.17
N TYR A 476 -21.69 26.23 -1.15
CA TYR A 476 -22.67 26.93 -1.96
C TYR A 476 -24.09 26.56 -1.57
N ASN A 477 -24.37 25.26 -1.43
CA ASN A 477 -25.72 24.76 -1.13
C ASN A 477 -26.15 25.03 0.32
N SER A 478 -25.23 24.97 1.29
CA SER A 478 -25.56 25.15 2.72
C SER A 478 -25.58 26.60 3.19
N TYR A 479 -24.88 27.50 2.48
CA TYR A 479 -24.71 28.87 2.93
C TYR A 479 -24.81 29.89 1.79
N ALA A 480 -24.00 29.77 0.74
CA ALA A 480 -23.85 30.86 -0.23
C ALA A 480 -25.16 31.18 -0.95
N LYS A 481 -25.94 30.16 -1.33
CA LYS A 481 -27.22 30.31 -2.03
C LYS A 481 -28.14 31.31 -1.33
N ASP A 482 -28.29 31.20 -0.02
CA ASP A 482 -29.26 31.99 0.75
C ASP A 482 -28.64 33.28 1.35
N ASN A 483 -27.32 33.33 1.51
CA ASN A 483 -26.64 34.41 2.26
C ASN A 483 -25.76 35.33 1.41
N TRP A 484 -25.44 34.97 0.17
CA TRP A 484 -24.61 35.82 -0.71
C TRP A 484 -25.44 36.63 -1.69
N THR A 485 -24.85 37.68 -2.26
CA THR A 485 -25.42 38.40 -3.39
C THR A 485 -25.24 37.60 -4.68
N PHE A 486 -26.06 37.89 -5.69
CA PHE A 486 -25.92 37.30 -7.03
C PHE A 486 -24.49 37.45 -7.56
N ASP A 487 -23.91 38.66 -7.54
CA ASP A 487 -22.55 38.90 -8.07
C ASP A 487 -21.48 38.02 -7.40
N LYS A 488 -21.61 37.81 -6.08
CA LYS A 488 -20.65 37.00 -5.33
C LYS A 488 -20.81 35.52 -5.63
N ARG A 489 -22.05 35.02 -5.77
CA ARG A 489 -22.33 33.65 -6.23
C ARG A 489 -21.86 33.44 -7.68
N TRP A 490 -22.16 34.40 -8.56
CA TRP A 490 -21.76 34.37 -9.97
C TRP A 490 -20.25 34.34 -10.16
N SER A 491 -19.52 35.13 -9.37
CA SER A 491 -18.04 35.14 -9.39
C SER A 491 -17.46 33.78 -8.98
N LEU A 492 -18.00 33.16 -7.92
CA LEU A 492 -17.59 31.83 -7.46
C LEU A 492 -17.84 30.78 -8.53
N LEU A 493 -19.06 30.73 -9.08
CA LEU A 493 -19.43 29.78 -10.13
C LEU A 493 -18.56 29.96 -11.37
N THR A 494 -18.29 31.21 -11.77
CA THR A 494 -17.43 31.53 -12.91
C THR A 494 -15.99 31.04 -12.69
N TYR A 495 -15.45 31.20 -11.49
CA TYR A 495 -14.14 30.67 -11.14
C TYR A 495 -14.09 29.15 -11.32
N TYR A 496 -15.08 28.43 -10.78
CA TYR A 496 -15.11 26.96 -10.87
C TYR A 496 -15.43 26.40 -12.26
N ARG A 497 -16.20 27.11 -13.09
CA ARG A 497 -16.37 26.75 -14.52
C ARG A 497 -15.05 26.85 -15.29
N LYS A 498 -14.19 27.81 -14.95
CA LYS A 498 -12.86 27.95 -15.57
C LYS A 498 -11.87 26.91 -15.04
N LEU A 499 -11.91 26.64 -13.74
CA LEU A 499 -11.00 25.70 -13.10
C LEU A 499 -11.32 24.23 -13.48
N GLN A 500 -12.60 23.87 -13.51
CA GLN A 500 -13.06 22.49 -13.75
C GLN A 500 -14.26 22.46 -14.70
N PRO A 501 -14.08 22.83 -15.99
CA PRO A 501 -15.16 22.96 -16.97
C PRO A 501 -15.95 21.68 -17.23
N GLN A 502 -15.34 20.52 -17.01
CA GLN A 502 -15.94 19.19 -17.17
C GLN A 502 -16.90 18.80 -16.03
N LYS A 503 -16.90 19.52 -14.89
CA LYS A 503 -17.76 19.21 -13.75
C LYS A 503 -19.06 20.02 -13.85
N SER A 504 -20.20 19.35 -13.67
CA SER A 504 -21.52 19.93 -14.01
C SER A 504 -22.10 20.89 -12.97
N PHE A 505 -21.72 20.80 -11.69
CA PHE A 505 -22.34 21.60 -10.62
C PHE A 505 -22.29 23.11 -10.91
N ALA A 506 -21.10 23.64 -11.23
CA ALA A 506 -20.94 25.07 -11.48
C ALA A 506 -21.78 25.53 -12.68
N TRP A 507 -21.89 24.72 -13.73
CA TRP A 507 -22.76 25.00 -14.88
C TRP A 507 -24.23 25.02 -14.49
N ILE A 508 -24.72 23.97 -13.82
CA ILE A 508 -26.12 23.84 -13.38
C ILE A 508 -26.52 25.05 -12.54
N LYS A 509 -25.72 25.40 -11.52
CA LYS A 509 -26.00 26.54 -10.65
C LYS A 509 -25.94 27.87 -11.38
N SER A 510 -25.08 28.00 -12.38
CA SER A 510 -25.07 29.22 -13.22
C SER A 510 -26.36 29.35 -14.02
N PHE A 511 -26.85 28.26 -14.60
CA PHE A 511 -28.15 28.28 -15.27
C PHE A 511 -29.31 28.52 -14.29
N GLU A 512 -29.28 27.99 -13.07
CA GLU A 512 -30.28 28.33 -12.04
C GLU A 512 -30.29 29.83 -11.73
N GLU A 513 -29.13 30.46 -11.54
CA GLU A 513 -29.04 31.90 -11.30
C GLU A 513 -29.54 32.71 -12.50
N MET A 514 -29.25 32.29 -13.73
CA MET A 514 -29.78 32.93 -14.95
C MET A 514 -31.29 32.78 -15.06
N TYR A 515 -31.81 31.60 -14.72
CA TYR A 515 -33.25 31.36 -14.70
C TYR A 515 -33.96 32.29 -13.71
N VAL A 516 -33.38 32.51 -12.52
CA VAL A 516 -33.95 33.40 -11.49
C VAL A 516 -33.84 34.88 -11.85
N ASN A 517 -32.65 35.35 -12.27
CA ASN A 517 -32.38 36.78 -12.47
C ASN A 517 -32.73 37.29 -13.89
N TYR A 518 -32.91 36.37 -14.84
CA TYR A 518 -33.39 36.61 -16.20
C TYR A 518 -32.57 37.63 -17.01
N ASP A 519 -31.39 37.19 -17.47
CA ASP A 519 -30.51 37.94 -18.38
C ASP A 519 -30.24 37.09 -19.65
N GLU A 520 -30.83 37.50 -20.78
CA GLU A 520 -30.72 36.77 -22.05
C GLU A 520 -29.32 36.86 -22.67
N ASP A 521 -28.64 38.01 -22.54
CA ASP A 521 -27.31 38.21 -23.12
C ASP A 521 -26.28 37.34 -22.39
N GLU A 522 -26.35 37.31 -21.06
CA GLU A 522 -25.48 36.49 -20.23
C GLU A 522 -25.77 34.99 -20.40
N PHE A 523 -27.04 34.59 -20.56
CA PHE A 523 -27.40 33.22 -20.90
C PHE A 523 -26.79 32.78 -22.24
N ASN A 524 -26.89 33.60 -23.28
CA ASN A 524 -26.29 33.31 -24.59
C ASN A 524 -24.76 33.18 -24.48
N ARG A 525 -24.10 34.01 -23.66
CA ARG A 525 -22.68 33.88 -23.37
C ARG A 525 -22.36 32.54 -22.69
N LEU A 526 -23.13 32.16 -21.68
CA LEU A 526 -22.92 30.93 -20.92
C LEU A 526 -23.09 29.67 -21.79
N ILE A 527 -24.04 29.68 -22.72
CA ILE A 527 -24.22 28.60 -23.71
C ILE A 527 -23.03 28.47 -24.66
N ASN A 528 -22.45 29.60 -25.08
CA ASN A 528 -21.28 29.61 -25.96
C ASN A 528 -20.01 29.11 -25.24
N GLU A 529 -19.91 29.33 -23.93
CA GLU A 529 -18.80 28.82 -23.09
C GLU A 529 -18.96 27.35 -22.71
N LEU A 530 -20.15 26.75 -22.85
CA LEU A 530 -20.45 25.40 -22.35
C LEU A 530 -19.67 24.32 -23.15
N PRO A 531 -18.82 23.50 -22.48
CA PRO A 531 -18.06 22.42 -23.11
C PRO A 531 -18.94 21.34 -23.76
N SER A 532 -18.40 20.65 -24.76
CA SER A 532 -19.10 19.55 -25.45
C SER A 532 -19.59 18.46 -24.50
N ASP A 533 -18.77 18.10 -23.51
CA ASP A 533 -19.04 16.99 -22.61
C ASP A 533 -20.13 17.38 -21.59
N SER A 534 -20.09 18.63 -21.13
CA SER A 534 -21.13 19.20 -20.25
C SER A 534 -22.48 19.36 -20.96
N LYS A 535 -22.50 19.49 -22.30
CA LYS A 535 -23.75 19.48 -23.10
C LYS A 535 -24.42 18.10 -23.13
N GLN A 536 -23.67 17.03 -22.86
CA GLN A 536 -24.20 15.67 -22.75
C GLN A 536 -24.72 15.36 -21.33
N ASP A 537 -24.43 16.20 -20.34
CA ASP A 537 -25.01 16.07 -19.00
C ASP A 537 -26.48 16.46 -19.02
N VAL A 538 -27.34 15.46 -18.83
CA VAL A 538 -28.81 15.57 -18.82
C VAL A 538 -29.32 16.71 -17.92
N ARG A 539 -28.65 16.97 -16.79
CA ARG A 539 -29.05 18.02 -15.83
C ARG A 539 -28.74 19.41 -16.37
N VAL A 540 -27.61 19.56 -17.05
CA VAL A 540 -27.24 20.82 -17.71
C VAL A 540 -28.19 21.09 -18.87
N SER A 541 -28.40 20.11 -19.76
CA SER A 541 -29.33 20.24 -20.89
C SER A 541 -30.74 20.61 -20.42
N ALA A 542 -31.18 20.02 -19.31
CA ALA A 542 -32.46 20.34 -18.72
C ALA A 542 -32.57 21.80 -18.25
N MET A 543 -31.61 22.29 -17.47
CA MET A 543 -31.60 23.67 -17.00
C MET A 543 -31.58 24.68 -18.16
N VAL A 544 -30.82 24.36 -19.21
CA VAL A 544 -30.81 25.14 -20.46
C VAL A 544 -32.18 25.14 -21.12
N GLY A 545 -32.85 23.99 -21.18
CA GLY A 545 -34.21 23.85 -21.73
C GLY A 545 -35.25 24.67 -20.96
N MET A 546 -35.16 24.74 -19.63
CA MET A 546 -36.04 25.59 -18.80
C MET A 546 -35.88 27.07 -19.16
N ILE A 547 -34.63 27.54 -19.31
CA ILE A 547 -34.37 28.94 -19.68
C ILE A 547 -34.87 29.22 -21.10
N TYR A 548 -34.64 28.33 -22.07
CA TYR A 548 -35.19 28.50 -23.43
C TYR A 548 -36.72 28.55 -23.44
N THR A 549 -37.37 27.78 -22.57
CA THR A 549 -38.83 27.82 -22.39
C THR A 549 -39.28 29.19 -21.89
N LYS A 550 -38.58 29.74 -20.89
CA LYS A 550 -38.84 31.08 -20.36
C LYS A 550 -38.62 32.19 -21.41
N LEU A 551 -37.68 31.98 -22.34
CA LEU A 551 -37.42 32.86 -23.50
C LEU A 551 -38.38 32.65 -24.68
N ALA A 552 -39.38 31.77 -24.56
CA ALA A 552 -40.27 31.35 -25.64
C ALA A 552 -39.56 30.76 -26.89
N LYS A 553 -38.32 30.26 -26.72
CA LYS A 553 -37.52 29.56 -27.75
C LYS A 553 -37.78 28.05 -27.68
N TYR A 554 -39.03 27.67 -27.92
CA TYR A 554 -39.50 26.30 -27.66
C TYR A 554 -38.76 25.23 -28.47
N ASP A 555 -38.38 25.50 -29.73
CA ASP A 555 -37.63 24.54 -30.55
C ASP A 555 -36.29 24.16 -29.90
N ASN A 556 -35.57 25.16 -29.37
CA ASN A 556 -34.32 24.96 -28.64
C ASN A 556 -34.53 24.20 -27.32
N ALA A 557 -35.63 24.48 -26.62
CA ALA A 557 -36.00 23.76 -25.40
C ALA A 557 -36.26 22.27 -25.69
N PHE A 558 -36.99 21.96 -26.77
CA PHE A 558 -37.27 20.58 -27.19
C PHE A 558 -36.02 19.82 -27.67
N GLU A 559 -35.07 20.47 -28.33
CA GLU A 559 -33.78 19.85 -28.68
C GLU A 559 -32.97 19.48 -27.43
N CYS A 560 -32.98 20.34 -26.41
CA CYS A 560 -32.33 20.06 -25.13
C CYS A 560 -32.99 18.88 -24.39
N ILE A 561 -34.32 18.80 -24.42
CA ILE A 561 -35.14 17.67 -23.92
C ILE A 561 -34.78 16.37 -24.65
N ARG A 562 -34.68 16.41 -25.98
CA ARG A 562 -34.33 15.25 -26.81
C ARG A 562 -32.95 14.71 -26.50
N ALA A 563 -31.96 15.59 -26.31
CA ALA A 563 -30.62 15.20 -25.90
C ALA A 563 -30.61 14.52 -24.51
N ALA A 564 -31.39 15.07 -23.56
CA ALA A 564 -31.57 14.51 -22.22
C ALA A 564 -32.21 13.10 -22.21
N ILE A 565 -33.16 12.82 -23.12
CA ILE A 565 -33.91 11.54 -23.16
C ILE A 565 -33.07 10.37 -23.66
N LYS A 566 -32.07 10.60 -24.51
CA LYS A 566 -31.21 9.54 -25.07
C LYS A 566 -30.28 8.89 -24.02
N GLY A 567 -30.16 9.45 -22.81
CA GLY A 567 -29.17 9.07 -21.78
C GLY A 567 -29.63 8.16 -20.62
N GLU A 568 -30.81 7.51 -20.70
CA GLU A 568 -31.51 6.70 -19.66
C GLU A 568 -32.53 7.42 -18.75
N LYS A 569 -33.52 6.62 -18.29
CA LYS A 569 -34.74 6.89 -17.48
C LYS A 569 -35.33 8.31 -17.48
N LEU A 570 -36.61 8.39 -17.88
CA LEU A 570 -37.46 9.59 -17.80
C LEU A 570 -37.42 10.21 -16.39
N ASN A 571 -36.66 11.28 -16.25
CA ASN A 571 -36.35 11.91 -14.97
C ASN A 571 -37.40 12.98 -14.62
N TYR A 572 -37.61 13.27 -13.33
CA TYR A 572 -38.55 14.30 -12.85
C TYR A 572 -38.29 15.68 -13.47
N ILE A 573 -37.03 15.95 -13.82
CA ILE A 573 -36.59 17.18 -14.46
C ILE A 573 -37.21 17.34 -15.87
N LEU A 574 -37.37 16.25 -16.62
CA LEU A 574 -38.02 16.27 -17.94
C LEU A 574 -39.50 16.66 -17.82
N LEU A 575 -40.16 16.18 -16.77
CA LEU A 575 -41.56 16.49 -16.48
C LEU A 575 -41.74 17.95 -16.09
N ALA A 576 -40.77 18.53 -15.37
CA ALA A 576 -40.79 19.95 -15.02
C ALA A 576 -40.68 20.84 -16.28
N ILE A 577 -39.76 20.54 -17.21
CA ILE A 577 -39.64 21.32 -18.45
C ILE A 577 -40.88 21.16 -19.33
N LEU A 578 -41.39 19.93 -19.49
CA LEU A 578 -42.61 19.69 -20.26
C LEU A 578 -43.81 20.42 -19.66
N GLN A 579 -43.92 20.45 -18.32
CA GLN A 579 -44.95 21.23 -17.63
C GLN A 579 -44.82 22.72 -17.95
N GLU A 580 -43.61 23.27 -17.81
CA GLU A 580 -43.33 24.69 -18.08
C GLU A 580 -43.66 25.07 -19.53
N ILE A 581 -43.32 24.21 -20.50
CA ILE A 581 -43.69 24.40 -21.90
C ILE A 581 -45.21 24.35 -22.07
N THR A 582 -45.92 23.40 -21.44
CA THR A 582 -47.39 23.33 -21.55
C THR A 582 -48.13 24.52 -20.91
N GLU A 583 -47.51 25.20 -19.94
CA GLU A 583 -48.07 26.40 -19.32
C GLU A 583 -47.91 27.65 -20.20
N HIS A 584 -46.91 27.68 -21.09
CA HIS A 584 -46.56 28.86 -21.89
C HIS A 584 -46.69 28.67 -23.42
N CYS A 585 -46.87 27.45 -23.90
CA CYS A 585 -47.03 27.09 -25.32
C CYS A 585 -48.49 26.70 -25.62
N SER A 586 -49.01 27.08 -26.80
CA SER A 586 -50.35 26.64 -27.21
C SER A 586 -50.40 25.13 -27.39
N SER A 587 -51.53 24.50 -27.04
CA SER A 587 -51.68 23.04 -27.08
C SER A 587 -51.37 22.44 -28.45
N SER A 588 -51.70 23.15 -29.55
CA SER A 588 -51.40 22.70 -30.91
C SER A 588 -49.90 22.71 -31.21
N LYS A 589 -49.18 23.76 -30.82
CA LYS A 589 -47.74 23.89 -31.02
C LYS A 589 -46.95 22.94 -30.12
N PHE A 590 -47.40 22.71 -28.88
CA PHE A 590 -46.82 21.70 -28.00
C PHE A 590 -46.91 20.30 -28.62
N ILE A 591 -48.10 19.91 -29.11
CA ILE A 591 -48.31 18.60 -29.73
C ILE A 591 -47.44 18.42 -30.98
N GLU A 592 -47.34 19.44 -31.81
CA GLU A 592 -46.48 19.45 -33.00
C GLU A 592 -45.00 19.22 -32.64
N LEU A 593 -44.47 20.00 -31.71
CA LEU A 593 -43.07 19.92 -31.28
C LEU A 593 -42.78 18.62 -30.53
N PHE A 594 -43.68 18.19 -29.65
CA PHE A 594 -43.56 16.92 -28.93
C PHE A 594 -43.51 15.74 -29.92
N ASN A 595 -44.41 15.72 -30.90
CA ASN A 595 -44.44 14.69 -31.95
C ASN A 595 -43.26 14.78 -32.92
N THR A 596 -42.52 15.89 -32.97
CA THR A 596 -41.34 16.06 -33.83
C THR A 596 -40.07 15.57 -33.14
N TYR A 597 -39.95 15.81 -31.83
CA TYR A 597 -38.70 15.60 -31.10
C TYR A 597 -38.71 14.39 -30.15
N CYS A 598 -39.88 13.86 -29.79
CA CYS A 598 -40.05 12.79 -28.78
C CYS A 598 -40.67 11.48 -29.32
N CYS A 599 -40.62 11.24 -30.64
CA CYS A 599 -41.30 10.13 -31.34
C CYS A 599 -40.91 8.72 -30.86
N ASP A 600 -39.74 8.57 -30.23
CA ASP A 600 -39.17 7.29 -29.80
C ASP A 600 -39.57 6.91 -28.35
N ILE A 601 -40.44 7.69 -27.70
CA ILE A 601 -40.91 7.43 -26.33
C ILE A 601 -42.15 6.53 -26.37
N ASP A 602 -42.01 5.29 -25.89
CA ASP A 602 -43.12 4.33 -25.79
C ASP A 602 -44.35 4.94 -25.07
N SER A 603 -45.52 4.62 -25.61
CA SER A 603 -46.86 4.88 -25.07
C SER A 603 -47.01 4.67 -23.55
N GLU A 604 -46.33 3.69 -22.95
CA GLU A 604 -46.33 3.51 -21.49
C GLU A 604 -45.59 4.64 -20.74
N LYS A 605 -44.44 5.07 -21.24
CA LYS A 605 -43.68 6.20 -20.68
C LYS A 605 -44.44 7.52 -20.85
N MET A 606 -45.16 7.66 -21.96
CA MET A 606 -46.11 8.77 -22.19
C MET A 606 -47.25 8.79 -21.18
N LYS A 607 -47.83 7.62 -20.89
CA LYS A 607 -48.91 7.49 -19.90
C LYS A 607 -48.42 7.77 -18.47
N TYR A 608 -47.20 7.33 -18.14
CA TYR A 608 -46.54 7.65 -16.86
C TYR A 608 -46.24 9.14 -16.72
N ALA A 609 -45.71 9.79 -17.76
CA ALA A 609 -45.43 11.22 -17.79
C ALA A 609 -46.72 12.05 -17.61
N ASN A 610 -47.78 11.72 -18.35
CA ASN A 610 -49.07 12.38 -18.23
C ASN A 610 -49.70 12.20 -16.84
N ASN A 611 -49.61 11.00 -16.24
CA ASN A 611 -50.10 10.74 -14.88
C ASN A 611 -49.29 11.50 -13.82
N LYS A 612 -47.97 11.63 -13.98
CA LYS A 612 -47.11 12.40 -13.06
C LYS A 612 -47.32 13.90 -13.18
N VAL A 613 -47.42 14.46 -14.39
CA VAL A 613 -47.74 15.89 -14.62
C VAL A 613 -49.09 16.26 -13.99
N ASN A 614 -50.10 15.40 -14.12
CA ASN A 614 -51.40 15.62 -13.49
C ASN A 614 -51.36 15.54 -11.95
N ASN A 615 -50.50 14.69 -11.38
CA ASN A 615 -50.28 14.62 -9.93
C ASN A 615 -49.42 15.78 -9.38
N PHE A 616 -48.45 16.30 -10.16
CA PHE A 616 -47.55 17.37 -9.74
C PHE A 616 -48.27 18.73 -9.59
N LYS A 617 -49.33 18.97 -10.37
CA LYS A 617 -50.24 20.13 -10.21
C LYS A 617 -50.87 20.26 -8.82
N SER A 618 -50.79 19.23 -7.97
CA SER A 618 -51.38 19.23 -6.63
C SER A 618 -50.40 19.48 -5.47
N LYS A 619 -49.08 19.52 -5.70
CA LYS A 619 -48.08 19.71 -4.64
C LYS A 619 -46.92 20.58 -5.11
N HIS A 620 -46.81 21.79 -4.56
CA HIS A 620 -45.62 22.62 -4.68
C HIS A 620 -44.49 22.03 -3.83
N GLU A 621 -43.73 21.09 -4.38
CA GLU A 621 -42.47 20.65 -3.78
C GLU A 621 -41.26 21.11 -4.63
N PRO A 622 -40.14 21.55 -3.99
CA PRO A 622 -38.94 21.94 -4.70
C PRO A 622 -38.33 20.79 -5.50
N ILE A 623 -37.93 21.07 -6.74
CA ILE A 623 -37.46 20.13 -7.79
C ILE A 623 -36.19 19.32 -7.38
N TYR A 624 -35.50 19.67 -6.30
CA TYR A 624 -34.10 19.27 -6.09
C TYR A 624 -33.80 18.27 -4.97
N TYR A 625 -34.77 17.85 -4.13
CA TYR A 625 -34.44 17.11 -2.89
C TYR A 625 -34.55 15.57 -2.94
N ASN A 626 -34.70 14.94 -4.10
CA ASN A 626 -34.71 13.46 -4.21
C ASN A 626 -33.61 12.94 -5.16
N TYR A 627 -32.35 13.20 -4.80
CA TYR A 627 -31.18 12.46 -5.27
C TYR A 627 -30.35 11.99 -4.09
#